data_AF-A0A932TXV3-F1
#
_entry.id   AF-A0A932TXV3-F1
#
_cell.length_a   1.000
_cell.length_b   1.000
_cell.length_c   1.000
_cell.angle_alpha   90.00
_cell.angle_beta   90.00
_cell.angle_gamma   90.00
#
_symmetry.space_group_name_H-M   'P 1'
#
loop_
_entity.id
_entity.type
_entity.pdbx_description
1 polymer ?
#
loop_
_entity_poly.entity_id
_entity_poly.type
_entity_poly.pdbx_seq_one_letter_code
_entity_poly.pdbx_strand_id
1 'polypeptide(L)'
;MDKGLNATEIRVGCDPRQGQLSVADLEALELLRGDLAAGRDWYAALLQAMALWGSRREVVEGREYLYLIADEAFDWLALAERLLLAADGQVPKAEKDALLRRGQPPRALPEAEFRRLLGPAKYRAYLNYFYGVTVEQALQQAVAGEARKERRCRGLVGNRGLSREAFRRIYGEEQEALVAQFRQEQGRAGGPSFTPTQRKALLYWLFKYRLAHCDQARVASDTKKGLRHLERSGWRGPVAGAAEVEPALRRGPGPGPA
;
A
#
# COMPACT_ATOMS: atom_id res chain seq x y z
N MET A 1 0.57 53.98 26.03
CA MET A 1 -0.44 53.01 26.50
C MET A 1 -0.40 51.84 25.55
N ASP A 2 0.15 50.78 26.09
CA ASP A 2 0.58 49.55 25.43
C ASP A 2 -0.58 48.56 25.47
N LYS A 3 -0.95 47.97 24.32
CA LYS A 3 -1.80 46.76 24.26
C LYS A 3 -1.35 45.91 23.09
N GLY A 4 -0.46 44.98 23.40
CA GLY A 4 -0.04 43.90 22.54
C GLY A 4 -1.20 43.00 22.11
N LEU A 5 -1.12 42.55 20.88
CA LEU A 5 -1.90 41.42 20.37
C LEU A 5 -0.96 40.22 20.32
N ASN A 6 -1.21 39.29 21.24
CA ASN A 6 -0.49 38.05 21.43
C ASN A 6 -0.48 37.19 20.16
N ALA A 7 0.72 36.78 19.75
CA ALA A 7 0.93 35.66 18.86
C ALA A 7 0.36 34.41 19.55
N THR A 8 -0.80 33.94 19.10
CA THR A 8 -1.35 32.67 19.59
C THR A 8 -0.70 31.56 18.76
N GLU A 9 0.32 30.96 19.37
CA GLU A 9 0.98 29.75 18.94
C GLU A 9 -0.06 28.66 18.60
N ILE A 10 -0.19 28.31 17.32
CA ILE A 10 -0.77 27.03 16.94
C ILE A 10 0.28 25.98 17.27
N ARG A 11 0.23 25.47 18.49
CA ARG A 11 0.93 24.25 18.89
C ARG A 11 0.31 23.08 18.14
N VAL A 12 0.83 22.82 16.94
CA VAL A 12 0.80 21.48 16.36
C VAL A 12 1.51 20.60 17.36
N GLY A 13 0.78 19.71 18.02
CA GLY A 13 1.34 18.63 18.82
C GLY A 13 2.13 17.69 17.92
N CYS A 14 3.33 18.11 17.53
CA CYS A 14 4.34 17.29 16.90
C CYS A 14 5.13 16.68 18.05
N ASP A 15 4.94 15.37 18.30
CA ASP A 15 5.82 14.64 19.20
C ASP A 15 7.25 14.75 18.63
N PRO A 16 8.22 15.31 19.39
CA PRO A 16 9.57 15.60 18.90
C PRO A 16 10.38 14.36 18.52
N ARG A 17 9.83 13.14 18.69
CA ARG A 17 10.42 11.87 18.21
C ARG A 17 10.03 11.49 16.77
N GLN A 18 9.17 12.23 16.08
CA GLN A 18 8.54 11.82 14.81
C GLN A 18 9.36 12.04 13.52
N GLY A 19 10.67 12.28 13.61
CA GLY A 19 11.51 12.54 12.42
C GLY A 19 12.96 12.06 12.50
N GLN A 20 13.32 11.25 13.51
CA GLN A 20 14.68 10.71 13.59
C GLN A 20 14.72 9.32 12.99
N LEU A 21 15.55 9.17 11.95
CA LEU A 21 15.93 7.87 11.42
C LEU A 21 16.52 7.03 12.55
N SER A 22 16.09 5.78 12.65
CA SER A 22 16.71 4.82 13.55
C SER A 22 18.10 4.44 13.03
N VAL A 23 18.93 3.85 13.90
CA VAL A 23 20.24 3.30 13.50
C VAL A 23 20.09 2.34 12.32
N ALA A 24 19.06 1.47 12.35
CA ALA A 24 18.77 0.54 11.28
C ALA A 24 18.40 1.22 9.95
N ASP A 25 17.74 2.38 10.00
CA ASP A 25 17.39 3.13 8.78
C ASP A 25 18.63 3.79 8.16
N LEU A 26 19.56 4.28 9.00
CA LEU A 26 20.84 4.81 8.55
C LEU A 26 21.70 3.70 7.91
N GLU A 27 21.80 2.54 8.57
CA GLU A 27 22.48 1.35 8.04
C GLU A 27 21.88 0.91 6.70
N ALA A 28 20.55 0.92 6.56
CA ALA A 28 19.89 0.60 5.30
C ALA A 28 20.26 1.56 4.16
N LEU A 29 20.38 2.86 4.45
CA LEU A 29 20.81 3.87 3.47
C LEU A 29 22.28 3.71 3.08
N GLU A 30 23.14 3.46 4.06
CA GLU A 30 24.57 3.22 3.84
C GLU A 30 24.80 1.94 3.03
N LEU A 31 24.12 0.85 3.39
CA LEU A 31 24.15 -0.42 2.64
C LEU A 31 23.77 -0.18 1.18
N LEU A 32 22.64 0.49 0.93
CA LEU A 32 22.18 0.75 -0.43
C LEU A 32 23.21 1.56 -1.23
N ARG A 33 23.75 2.63 -0.65
CA ARG A 33 24.76 3.47 -1.32
C ARG A 33 26.04 2.69 -1.62
N GLY A 34 26.50 1.89 -0.66
CA GLY A 34 27.67 1.03 -0.82
C GLY A 34 27.49 0.00 -1.94
N ASP A 35 26.34 -0.68 -1.97
CA ASP A 35 26.04 -1.68 -2.99
C ASP A 35 25.95 -1.07 -4.40
N LEU A 36 25.32 0.10 -4.53
CA LEU A 36 25.21 0.81 -5.81
C LEU A 36 26.59 1.32 -6.29
N ALA A 37 27.41 1.88 -5.39
CA ALA A 37 28.77 2.29 -5.71
C ALA A 37 29.67 1.11 -6.14
N ALA A 38 29.42 -0.09 -5.58
CA ALA A 38 30.10 -1.32 -5.96
C ALA A 38 29.57 -1.95 -7.27
N GLY A 39 28.57 -1.35 -7.93
CA GLY A 39 28.02 -1.83 -9.19
C GLY A 39 27.17 -3.10 -9.06
N ARG A 40 26.60 -3.38 -7.87
CA ARG A 40 25.70 -4.52 -7.66
C ARG A 40 24.33 -4.30 -8.32
N ASP A 41 23.57 -5.40 -8.49
CA ASP A 41 22.18 -5.35 -8.96
C ASP A 41 21.34 -4.45 -8.04
N TRP A 42 20.96 -3.27 -8.56
CA TRP A 42 20.31 -2.23 -7.75
C TRP A 42 18.98 -2.69 -7.16
N TYR A 43 18.25 -3.59 -7.85
CA TYR A 43 16.98 -4.09 -7.37
C TYR A 43 17.16 -5.05 -6.19
N ALA A 44 18.12 -5.97 -6.27
CA ALA A 44 18.48 -6.81 -5.12
C ALA A 44 19.01 -5.98 -3.94
N ALA A 45 19.86 -4.98 -4.19
CA ALA A 45 20.37 -4.08 -3.15
C ALA A 45 19.23 -3.29 -2.47
N LEU A 46 18.27 -2.79 -3.26
CA LEU A 46 17.08 -2.11 -2.74
C LEU A 46 16.27 -3.01 -1.81
N LEU A 47 16.01 -4.27 -2.19
CA LEU A 47 15.25 -5.20 -1.35
C LEU A 47 15.98 -5.57 -0.06
N GLN A 48 17.32 -5.67 -0.09
CA GLN A 48 18.13 -5.90 1.12
C GLN A 48 18.11 -4.69 2.05
N ALA A 49 18.25 -3.48 1.51
CA ALA A 49 18.11 -2.24 2.29
C ALA A 49 16.70 -2.13 2.90
N MET A 50 15.66 -2.49 2.13
CA MET A 50 14.31 -2.60 2.66
C MET A 50 14.22 -3.58 3.81
N ALA A 51 14.91 -4.73 3.78
CA ALA A 51 14.86 -5.70 4.87
C ALA A 51 15.34 -5.13 6.21
N LEU A 52 16.37 -4.27 6.18
CA LEU A 52 16.97 -3.64 7.36
C LEU A 52 16.14 -2.48 7.91
N TRP A 53 15.41 -1.76 7.06
CA TRP A 53 14.67 -0.56 7.48
C TRP A 53 13.72 -0.80 8.67
N GLY A 54 13.89 -0.05 9.75
CA GLY A 54 13.19 -0.25 11.02
C GLY A 54 11.98 0.68 11.21
N SER A 55 12.03 1.89 10.64
CA SER A 55 10.96 2.89 10.84
C SER A 55 9.66 2.51 10.14
N ARG A 56 8.55 2.70 10.84
CA ARG A 56 7.19 2.44 10.30
C ARG A 56 6.61 3.62 9.52
N ARG A 57 7.04 4.82 9.88
CA ARG A 57 6.64 6.09 9.28
C ARG A 57 7.75 7.12 9.47
N GLU A 58 7.76 8.15 8.64
CA GLU A 58 8.61 9.32 8.82
C GLU A 58 7.98 10.54 8.13
N VAL A 59 8.51 11.73 8.42
CA VAL A 59 8.19 12.96 7.70
C VAL A 59 9.45 13.50 7.07
N VAL A 60 9.46 13.61 5.73
CA VAL A 60 10.60 14.14 4.96
C VAL A 60 10.11 15.32 4.15
N GLU A 61 10.71 16.49 4.35
CA GLU A 61 10.35 17.74 3.65
C GLU A 61 8.84 18.05 3.72
N GLY A 62 8.22 17.78 4.87
CA GLY A 62 6.77 17.98 5.08
C GLY A 62 5.87 16.90 4.48
N ARG A 63 6.42 15.89 3.80
CA ARG A 63 5.67 14.72 3.29
C ARG A 63 5.70 13.56 4.29
N GLU A 64 4.52 13.11 4.69
CA GLU A 64 4.34 11.91 5.53
C GLU A 64 4.51 10.63 4.68
N TYR A 65 5.49 9.83 5.04
CA TYR A 65 5.65 8.46 4.56
C TYR A 65 5.13 7.48 5.62
N LEU A 66 4.28 6.54 5.21
CA LEU A 66 3.82 5.44 6.04
C LEU A 66 4.21 4.14 5.34
N TYR A 67 5.18 3.43 5.90
CA TYR A 67 5.69 2.18 5.34
C TYR A 67 4.93 0.96 5.83
N LEU A 68 4.39 1.02 7.05
CA LEU A 68 3.64 -0.09 7.64
C LEU A 68 2.23 0.37 7.99
N ILE A 69 1.28 0.04 7.12
CA ILE A 69 -0.13 0.38 7.25
C ILE A 69 -0.77 -0.53 8.30
N ALA A 70 -1.42 0.08 9.29
CA ALA A 70 -2.07 -0.60 10.40
C ALA A 70 -1.15 -1.64 11.10
N ASP A 71 0.16 -1.38 11.11
CA ASP A 71 1.19 -2.27 11.65
C ASP A 71 1.27 -3.68 11.01
N GLU A 72 0.60 -3.88 9.87
CA GLU A 72 0.42 -5.21 9.25
C GLU A 72 0.84 -5.25 7.77
N ALA A 73 0.57 -4.19 7.00
CA ALA A 73 0.75 -4.16 5.55
C ALA A 73 1.91 -3.25 5.14
N PHE A 74 2.94 -3.85 4.54
CA PHE A 74 4.17 -3.15 4.14
C PHE A 74 4.03 -2.51 2.75
N ASP A 75 3.91 -1.19 2.73
CA ASP A 75 3.94 -0.36 1.52
C ASP A 75 5.39 -0.22 1.00
N TRP A 76 5.86 -1.32 0.43
CA TRP A 76 7.23 -1.45 -0.07
C TRP A 76 7.56 -0.42 -1.17
N LEU A 77 6.57 0.08 -1.92
CA LEU A 77 6.79 1.12 -2.93
C LEU A 77 7.01 2.50 -2.31
N ALA A 78 6.33 2.81 -1.20
CA ALA A 78 6.62 4.04 -0.46
C ALA A 78 8.05 4.02 0.12
N LEU A 79 8.50 2.86 0.62
CA LEU A 79 9.88 2.73 1.07
C LEU A 79 10.88 2.74 -0.10
N ALA A 80 10.51 2.15 -1.25
CA ALA A 80 11.33 2.20 -2.46
C ALA A 80 11.57 3.65 -2.90
N GLU A 81 10.52 4.47 -2.94
CA GLU A 81 10.62 5.89 -3.27
C GLU A 81 11.60 6.60 -2.33
N ARG A 82 11.47 6.37 -1.02
CA ARG A 82 12.34 6.99 -0.02
C ARG A 82 13.82 6.60 -0.16
N LEU A 83 14.08 5.32 -0.37
CA LEU A 83 15.44 4.79 -0.52
C LEU A 83 16.08 5.28 -1.83
N LEU A 84 15.33 5.24 -2.93
CA LEU A 84 15.79 5.69 -4.26
C LEU A 84 15.89 7.22 -4.39
N LEU A 85 15.26 7.98 -3.49
CA LEU A 85 15.50 9.41 -3.35
C LEU A 85 16.88 9.69 -2.74
N ALA A 86 17.31 8.89 -1.77
CA ALA A 86 18.61 9.05 -1.12
C ALA A 86 19.82 8.55 -1.95
N ALA A 87 19.54 7.81 -3.02
CA ALA A 87 20.50 7.28 -3.99
C ALA A 87 20.24 7.83 -5.41
N ASP A 88 19.75 9.07 -5.50
CA ASP A 88 19.39 9.66 -6.79
C ASP A 88 20.58 9.71 -7.77
N GLY A 89 20.29 9.48 -9.05
CA GLY A 89 21.31 9.42 -10.11
C GLY A 89 22.09 8.10 -10.23
N GLN A 90 21.95 7.16 -9.29
CA GLN A 90 22.69 5.88 -9.31
C GLN A 90 21.92 4.71 -9.96
N VAL A 91 20.65 4.92 -10.34
CA VAL A 91 19.77 3.89 -10.91
C VAL A 91 19.20 4.37 -12.24
N PRO A 92 19.02 3.50 -13.25
CA PRO A 92 18.41 3.88 -14.52
C PRO A 92 17.03 4.53 -14.33
N LYS A 93 16.88 5.76 -14.82
CA LYS A 93 15.66 6.57 -14.63
C LYS A 93 14.39 5.87 -15.11
N ALA A 94 14.45 5.21 -16.28
CA ALA A 94 13.32 4.51 -16.85
C ALA A 94 12.84 3.35 -15.97
N GLU A 95 13.76 2.61 -15.36
CA GLU A 95 13.44 1.50 -14.45
C GLU A 95 12.92 2.00 -13.11
N LYS A 96 13.55 3.06 -12.53
CA LYS A 96 13.07 3.74 -11.34
C LYS A 96 11.62 4.23 -11.53
N ASP A 97 11.34 4.89 -12.66
CA ASP A 97 10.00 5.37 -12.99
C ASP A 97 8.99 4.22 -13.18
N ALA A 98 9.40 3.12 -13.83
CA ALA A 98 8.57 1.94 -13.98
C ALA A 98 8.20 1.32 -12.63
N LEU A 99 9.18 1.20 -11.73
CA LEU A 99 8.98 0.66 -10.40
C LEU A 99 8.06 1.54 -9.56
N LEU A 100 8.38 2.83 -9.43
CA LEU A 100 7.65 3.72 -8.52
C LEU A 100 6.23 4.04 -8.99
N ARG A 101 6.00 4.11 -10.32
CA ARG A 101 4.68 4.49 -10.87
C ARG A 101 3.79 3.29 -11.18
N ARG A 102 4.38 2.16 -11.59
CA ARG A 102 3.63 0.98 -12.06
C ARG A 102 3.84 -0.26 -11.19
N GLY A 103 4.72 -0.20 -10.19
CA GLY A 103 5.10 -1.37 -9.40
C GLY A 103 5.87 -2.40 -10.21
N GLN A 104 6.46 -2.02 -11.35
CA GLN A 104 7.14 -2.90 -12.28
C GLN A 104 8.64 -2.94 -11.96
N PRO A 105 9.17 -4.04 -11.40
CA PRO A 105 10.61 -4.16 -11.18
C PRO A 105 11.37 -4.24 -12.52
N PRO A 106 12.69 -3.97 -12.54
CA PRO A 106 13.50 -4.11 -13.75
C PRO A 106 13.57 -5.57 -14.23
N ARG A 107 13.45 -6.52 -13.30
CA ARG A 107 13.34 -7.96 -13.56
C ARG A 107 12.36 -8.59 -12.58
N ALA A 108 11.62 -9.60 -13.02
CA ALA A 108 10.82 -10.41 -12.12
C ALA A 108 11.72 -11.35 -11.31
N LEU A 109 11.48 -11.47 -10.01
CA LEU A 109 12.18 -12.41 -9.14
C LEU A 109 11.33 -13.65 -8.89
N PRO A 110 11.94 -14.85 -8.80
CA PRO A 110 11.29 -15.99 -8.19
C PRO A 110 10.83 -15.64 -6.76
N GLU A 111 9.68 -16.16 -6.33
CA GLU A 111 9.13 -15.90 -5.00
C GLU A 111 10.15 -16.18 -3.88
N ALA A 112 10.85 -17.32 -3.97
CA ALA A 112 11.84 -17.72 -2.99
C ALA A 112 13.00 -16.70 -2.86
N GLU A 113 13.44 -16.12 -3.98
CA GLU A 113 14.49 -15.09 -3.97
C GLU A 113 13.96 -13.79 -3.38
N PHE A 114 12.77 -13.34 -3.79
CA PHE A 114 12.14 -12.12 -3.26
C PHE A 114 11.92 -12.22 -1.74
N ARG A 115 11.40 -13.36 -1.27
CA ARG A 115 11.21 -13.65 0.16
C ARG A 115 12.54 -13.68 0.92
N ARG A 116 13.58 -14.26 0.34
CA ARG A 116 14.93 -14.30 0.95
C ARG A 116 15.52 -12.90 1.10
N LEU A 117 15.36 -12.04 0.09
CA LEU A 117 15.90 -10.67 0.10
C LEU A 117 15.18 -9.76 1.09
N LEU A 118 13.85 -9.81 1.15
CA LEU A 118 13.07 -9.00 2.10
C LEU A 118 13.10 -9.53 3.54
N GLY A 119 13.34 -10.83 3.70
CA GLY A 119 13.19 -11.53 4.96
C GLY A 119 11.73 -11.92 5.26
N PRO A 120 11.51 -12.92 6.14
CA PRO A 120 10.20 -13.54 6.34
C PRO A 120 9.14 -12.58 6.89
N ALA A 121 9.51 -11.68 7.81
CA ALA A 121 8.58 -10.74 8.42
C ALA A 121 8.05 -9.70 7.40
N LYS A 122 8.96 -9.06 6.64
CA LYS A 122 8.58 -8.09 5.60
C LYS A 122 7.89 -8.75 4.42
N TYR A 123 8.28 -9.97 4.06
CA TYR A 123 7.57 -10.72 3.04
C TYR A 123 6.10 -11.00 3.43
N ARG A 124 5.83 -11.41 4.68
CA ARG A 124 4.45 -11.55 5.17
C ARG A 124 3.69 -10.22 5.14
N ALA A 125 4.33 -9.13 5.57
CA ALA A 125 3.73 -7.80 5.51
C ALA A 125 3.51 -7.31 4.08
N TYR A 126 4.38 -7.69 3.14
CA TYR A 126 4.20 -7.45 1.71
C TYR A 126 2.97 -8.19 1.18
N LEU A 127 2.74 -9.45 1.57
CA LEU A 127 1.54 -10.18 1.18
C LEU A 127 0.27 -9.49 1.70
N ASN A 128 0.29 -8.99 2.94
CA ASN A 128 -0.81 -8.19 3.48
C ASN A 128 -1.08 -6.94 2.63
N TYR A 129 -0.02 -6.23 2.20
CA TYR A 129 -0.16 -5.09 1.30
C TYR A 129 -0.67 -5.51 -0.10
N PHE A 130 -0.16 -6.61 -0.65
CA PHE A 130 -0.55 -7.07 -1.97
C PHE A 130 -2.05 -7.43 -2.00
N TYR A 131 -2.52 -8.30 -1.11
CA TYR A 131 -3.94 -8.67 -1.08
C TYR A 131 -4.82 -7.53 -0.54
N GLY A 132 -4.41 -6.88 0.54
CA GLY A 132 -5.25 -5.91 1.22
C GLY A 132 -5.28 -4.52 0.59
N VAL A 133 -4.30 -4.16 -0.25
CA VAL A 133 -4.27 -2.86 -0.94
C VAL A 133 -4.33 -3.04 -2.45
N THR A 134 -3.40 -3.81 -3.02
CA THR A 134 -3.24 -3.91 -4.48
C THR A 134 -4.41 -4.66 -5.12
N VAL A 135 -4.74 -5.86 -4.61
CA VAL A 135 -5.86 -6.66 -5.10
C VAL A 135 -7.19 -5.99 -4.75
N GLU A 136 -7.31 -5.38 -3.58
CA GLU A 136 -8.51 -4.63 -3.17
C GLU A 136 -8.82 -3.46 -4.12
N GLN A 137 -7.80 -2.69 -4.51
CA GLN A 137 -7.96 -1.63 -5.50
C GLN A 137 -8.37 -2.18 -6.87
N ALA A 138 -7.75 -3.28 -7.30
CA ALA A 138 -8.07 -3.93 -8.57
C ALA A 138 -9.50 -4.47 -8.60
N LEU A 139 -10.01 -4.98 -7.48
CA LEU A 139 -11.39 -5.39 -7.34
C LEU A 139 -12.35 -4.20 -7.52
N GLN A 140 -12.09 -3.07 -6.84
CA GLN A 140 -12.92 -1.85 -7.02
C GLN A 140 -12.94 -1.42 -8.48
N GLN A 141 -11.80 -1.47 -9.18
CA GLN A 141 -11.70 -1.16 -10.60
C GLN A 141 -12.45 -2.17 -11.49
N ALA A 142 -12.37 -3.45 -11.17
CA ALA A 142 -13.08 -4.52 -11.89
C ALA A 142 -14.59 -4.32 -11.82
N VAL A 143 -15.13 -4.13 -10.62
CA VAL A 143 -16.57 -3.95 -10.38
C VAL A 143 -17.07 -2.62 -10.95
N ALA A 144 -16.31 -1.54 -10.81
CA ALA A 144 -16.64 -0.28 -11.46
C ALA A 144 -16.63 -0.41 -13.00
N GLY A 145 -15.73 -1.23 -13.55
CA GLY A 145 -15.65 -1.55 -14.97
C GLY A 145 -16.86 -2.35 -15.47
N GLU A 146 -17.34 -3.32 -14.68
CA GLU A 146 -18.59 -4.07 -14.92
C GLU A 146 -19.79 -3.11 -14.94
N ALA A 147 -19.96 -2.30 -13.90
CA ALA A 147 -21.03 -1.30 -13.82
C ALA A 147 -20.99 -0.30 -14.99
N ARG A 148 -19.81 0.11 -15.44
CA ARG A 148 -19.66 0.97 -16.63
C ARG A 148 -20.12 0.27 -17.90
N LYS A 149 -19.80 -1.01 -18.07
CA LYS A 149 -20.24 -1.81 -19.23
C LYS A 149 -21.76 -1.94 -19.25
N GLU A 150 -22.37 -2.29 -18.13
CA GLU A 150 -23.83 -2.41 -17.99
C GLU A 150 -24.56 -1.10 -18.35
N ARG A 151 -24.07 0.04 -17.85
CA ARG A 151 -24.64 1.36 -18.17
C ARG A 151 -24.57 1.67 -19.66
N ARG A 152 -23.44 1.38 -20.31
CA ARG A 152 -23.28 1.57 -21.76
C ARG A 152 -24.25 0.71 -22.56
N CYS A 153 -24.46 -0.54 -22.16
CA CYS A 153 -25.47 -1.41 -22.79
C CYS A 153 -26.90 -0.85 -22.66
N ARG A 154 -27.17 -0.02 -21.64
CA ARG A 154 -28.45 0.67 -21.43
C ARG A 154 -28.50 2.07 -22.05
N GLY A 155 -27.52 2.46 -22.86
CA GLY A 155 -27.44 3.79 -23.47
C GLY A 155 -27.10 4.93 -22.48
N LEU A 156 -26.77 4.63 -21.23
CA LEU A 156 -26.40 5.62 -20.23
C LEU A 156 -24.91 6.00 -20.39
N VAL A 157 -24.65 7.29 -20.62
CA VAL A 157 -23.30 7.84 -20.75
C VAL A 157 -22.88 8.52 -19.44
N GLY A 158 -21.70 8.18 -18.93
CA GLY A 158 -21.07 8.88 -17.82
C GLY A 158 -20.49 7.98 -16.72
N ASN A 159 -19.49 8.52 -16.02
CA ASN A 159 -18.78 7.83 -14.94
C ASN A 159 -19.31 8.16 -13.53
N ARG A 160 -20.27 9.08 -13.41
CA ARG A 160 -20.80 9.53 -12.10
C ARG A 160 -21.41 8.35 -11.34
N GLY A 161 -20.98 8.15 -10.10
CA GLY A 161 -21.53 7.10 -9.22
C GLY A 161 -21.04 5.67 -9.52
N LEU A 162 -20.11 5.45 -10.46
CA LEU A 162 -19.51 4.12 -10.65
C LEU A 162 -18.75 3.65 -9.40
N SER A 163 -18.10 4.59 -8.70
CA SER A 163 -17.43 4.30 -7.42
C SER A 163 -18.44 3.87 -6.36
N ARG A 164 -19.51 4.65 -6.16
CA ARG A 164 -20.58 4.30 -5.19
C ARG A 164 -21.22 2.96 -5.50
N GLU A 165 -21.48 2.68 -6.78
CA GLU A 165 -22.01 1.39 -7.22
C GLU A 165 -21.04 0.24 -6.91
N ALA A 166 -19.74 0.42 -7.16
CA ALA A 166 -18.75 -0.58 -6.81
C ALA A 166 -18.68 -0.82 -5.29
N PHE A 167 -18.74 0.24 -4.49
CA PHE A 167 -18.77 0.14 -3.03
C PHE A 167 -19.97 -0.66 -2.53
N ARG A 168 -21.19 -0.34 -3.01
CA ARG A 168 -22.38 -1.12 -2.67
C ARG A 168 -22.26 -2.59 -3.06
N ARG A 169 -21.77 -2.89 -4.27
CA ARG A 169 -21.62 -4.26 -4.76
C ARG A 169 -20.57 -5.07 -3.99
N ILE A 170 -19.47 -4.45 -3.58
CA ILE A 170 -18.37 -5.16 -2.91
C ILE A 170 -18.65 -5.28 -1.40
N TYR A 171 -19.01 -4.16 -0.76
CA TYR A 171 -19.08 -4.07 0.71
C TYR A 171 -20.51 -4.12 1.25
N GLY A 172 -21.53 -3.96 0.40
CA GLY A 172 -22.92 -3.87 0.85
C GLY A 172 -23.32 -2.50 1.39
N GLU A 173 -22.39 -1.54 1.44
CA GLU A 173 -22.56 -0.24 2.09
C GLU A 173 -22.23 0.94 1.16
N GLU A 174 -22.73 2.12 1.51
CA GLU A 174 -22.40 3.36 0.79
C GLU A 174 -20.95 3.81 1.06
N GLN A 175 -20.32 4.38 0.04
CA GLN A 175 -18.91 4.81 0.12
C GLN A 175 -18.69 5.84 1.24
N GLU A 176 -19.62 6.77 1.39
CA GLU A 176 -19.56 7.83 2.40
C GLU A 176 -19.64 7.27 3.82
N ALA A 177 -20.46 6.23 4.05
CA ALA A 177 -20.60 5.59 5.35
C ALA A 177 -19.31 4.87 5.76
N LEU A 178 -18.73 4.06 4.87
CA LEU A 178 -17.46 3.37 5.13
C LEU A 178 -16.30 4.34 5.34
N VAL A 179 -16.25 5.45 4.58
CA VAL A 179 -15.25 6.49 4.77
C VAL A 179 -15.41 7.20 6.12
N ALA A 180 -16.65 7.48 6.54
CA ALA A 180 -16.92 8.08 7.83
C ALA A 180 -16.49 7.14 8.98
N GLN A 181 -16.84 5.85 8.89
CA GLN A 181 -16.41 4.84 9.85
C GLN A 181 -14.88 4.74 9.94
N PHE A 182 -14.21 4.64 8.79
CA PHE A 182 -12.73 4.64 8.75
C PHE A 182 -12.14 5.88 9.44
N ARG A 183 -12.67 7.08 9.16
CA ARG A 183 -12.16 8.32 9.78
C ARG A 183 -12.39 8.35 11.29
N GLN A 184 -13.54 7.86 11.74
CA GLN A 184 -13.87 7.75 13.16
C GLN A 184 -12.89 6.82 13.88
N GLU A 185 -12.63 5.64 13.32
CA GLU A 185 -11.69 4.66 13.89
C GLU A 185 -10.24 5.16 13.89
N GLN A 186 -9.85 5.97 12.90
CA GLN A 186 -8.51 6.58 12.85
C GLN A 186 -8.34 7.80 13.77
N GLY A 187 -9.41 8.26 14.43
CA GLY A 187 -9.37 9.44 15.31
C GLY A 187 -8.97 10.74 14.58
N ARG A 188 -9.16 10.83 13.26
CA ARG A 188 -8.73 11.98 12.44
C ARG A 188 -9.94 12.71 11.83
N ALA A 189 -10.08 14.01 12.11
CA ALA A 189 -10.94 14.89 11.34
C ALA A 189 -10.35 15.03 9.92
N GLY A 190 -10.96 14.37 8.94
CA GLY A 190 -10.42 14.30 7.58
C GLY A 190 -10.72 15.55 6.75
N GLY A 191 -9.76 15.99 5.94
CA GLY A 191 -9.97 16.96 4.86
C GLY A 191 -10.87 16.42 3.73
N PRO A 192 -11.21 17.24 2.72
CA PRO A 192 -12.13 16.86 1.65
C PRO A 192 -11.58 15.77 0.71
N SER A 193 -10.25 15.60 0.64
CA SER A 193 -9.59 14.63 -0.22
C SER A 193 -8.64 13.72 0.56
N PHE A 194 -8.41 12.52 0.04
CA PHE A 194 -7.44 11.56 0.58
C PHE A 194 -6.07 11.80 -0.03
N THR A 195 -5.02 11.82 0.79
CA THR A 195 -3.64 11.67 0.29
C THR A 195 -3.43 10.25 -0.25
N PRO A 196 -2.41 10.01 -1.11
CA PRO A 196 -2.10 8.66 -1.58
C PRO A 196 -1.91 7.65 -0.44
N THR A 197 -1.21 8.06 0.63
CA THR A 197 -1.01 7.27 1.85
C THR A 197 -2.33 6.91 2.51
N GLN A 198 -3.22 7.90 2.72
CA GLN A 198 -4.51 7.64 3.33
C GLN A 198 -5.43 6.79 2.45
N ARG A 199 -5.32 6.90 1.11
CA ARG A 199 -6.06 6.05 0.18
C ARG A 199 -5.65 4.58 0.33
N LYS A 200 -4.35 4.30 0.47
CA LYS A 200 -3.86 2.93 0.73
C LYS A 200 -4.30 2.41 2.10
N ALA A 201 -4.27 3.26 3.13
CA ALA A 201 -4.78 2.90 4.46
C ALA A 201 -6.28 2.56 4.43
N LEU A 202 -7.09 3.36 3.72
CA LEU A 202 -8.51 3.07 3.52
C LEU A 202 -8.73 1.74 2.77
N LEU A 203 -7.95 1.46 1.72
CA LEU A 203 -8.06 0.19 0.99
C LEU A 203 -7.76 -0.99 1.90
N TYR A 204 -6.69 -0.93 2.69
CA TYR A 204 -6.37 -1.98 3.64
C TYR A 204 -7.46 -2.17 4.70
N TRP A 205 -8.04 -1.06 5.19
CA TRP A 205 -9.18 -1.10 6.09
C TRP A 205 -10.41 -1.76 5.45
N LEU A 206 -10.74 -1.42 4.20
CA LEU A 206 -11.86 -2.02 3.46
C LEU A 206 -11.67 -3.52 3.21
N PHE A 207 -10.43 -3.95 2.97
CA PHE A 207 -10.11 -5.37 2.92
C PHE A 207 -10.42 -6.07 4.25
N LYS A 208 -9.98 -5.51 5.38
CA LYS A 208 -10.30 -6.04 6.72
C LYS A 208 -11.80 -6.01 7.01
N TYR A 209 -12.48 -4.94 6.61
CA TYR A 209 -13.93 -4.85 6.70
C TYR A 209 -14.60 -6.01 5.96
N ARG A 210 -14.19 -6.32 4.73
CA ARG A 210 -14.75 -7.45 3.96
C ARG A 210 -14.46 -8.80 4.63
N LEU A 211 -13.27 -9.00 5.18
CA LEU A 211 -12.94 -10.23 5.92
C LEU A 211 -13.84 -10.45 7.14
N ALA A 212 -14.28 -9.37 7.80
CA ALA A 212 -15.12 -9.44 8.98
C ALA A 212 -16.63 -9.54 8.67
N HIS A 213 -17.09 -8.95 7.56
CA HIS A 213 -18.54 -8.77 7.30
C HIS A 213 -19.08 -9.58 6.11
N CYS A 214 -18.23 -10.17 5.28
CA CYS A 214 -18.66 -11.02 4.16
C CYS A 214 -18.37 -12.49 4.44
N ASP A 215 -19.16 -13.38 3.83
CA ASP A 215 -18.89 -14.81 3.88
C ASP A 215 -17.59 -15.17 3.13
N GLN A 216 -16.99 -16.31 3.51
CA GLN A 216 -15.70 -16.73 2.98
C GLN A 216 -15.74 -17.00 1.47
N ALA A 217 -16.85 -17.49 0.93
CA ALA A 217 -16.98 -17.79 -0.49
C ALA A 217 -16.99 -16.49 -1.31
N ARG A 218 -17.70 -15.46 -0.83
CA ARG A 218 -17.70 -14.13 -1.42
C ARG A 218 -16.32 -13.49 -1.38
N VAL A 219 -15.64 -13.51 -0.24
CA VAL A 219 -14.25 -13.00 -0.09
C VAL A 219 -13.32 -13.65 -1.11
N ALA A 220 -13.37 -14.99 -1.25
CA ALA A 220 -12.52 -15.72 -2.18
C ALA A 220 -12.85 -15.38 -3.64
N SER A 221 -14.14 -15.31 -3.99
CA SER A 221 -14.61 -14.95 -5.33
C SER A 221 -14.16 -13.53 -5.73
N ASP A 222 -14.36 -12.56 -4.84
CA ASP A 222 -13.95 -11.16 -5.04
C ASP A 222 -12.43 -11.04 -5.15
N THR A 223 -11.68 -11.73 -4.28
CA THR A 223 -10.21 -11.79 -4.39
C THR A 223 -9.78 -12.32 -5.75
N LYS A 224 -10.40 -13.41 -6.22
CA LYS A 224 -10.14 -13.98 -7.56
C LYS A 224 -10.53 -13.02 -8.69
N LYS A 225 -11.58 -12.22 -8.53
CA LYS A 225 -11.96 -11.17 -9.48
C LYS A 225 -10.90 -10.07 -9.55
N GLY A 226 -10.40 -9.61 -8.40
CA GLY A 226 -9.33 -8.61 -8.32
C GLY A 226 -8.03 -9.10 -8.98
N LEU A 227 -7.60 -10.33 -8.69
CA LEU A 227 -6.43 -10.95 -9.30
C LEU A 227 -6.55 -11.04 -10.83
N ARG A 228 -7.69 -11.55 -11.35
CA ARG A 228 -7.94 -11.59 -12.79
C ARG A 228 -7.94 -10.20 -13.45
N HIS A 229 -8.36 -9.17 -12.71
CA HIS A 229 -8.29 -7.80 -13.22
C HIS A 229 -6.85 -7.31 -13.34
N LEU A 230 -6.00 -7.59 -12.35
CA LEU A 230 -4.56 -7.27 -12.39
C LEU A 230 -3.88 -7.94 -13.59
N GLU A 231 -4.09 -9.24 -13.79
CA GLU A 231 -3.55 -9.99 -14.93
C GLU A 231 -3.92 -9.35 -16.26
N ARG A 232 -5.21 -9.02 -16.46
CA ARG A 232 -5.72 -8.39 -17.69
C ARG A 232 -5.19 -6.98 -17.91
N SER A 233 -4.86 -6.26 -16.83
CA SER A 233 -4.28 -4.92 -16.90
C SER A 233 -2.79 -4.94 -17.31
N GLY A 234 -2.18 -6.12 -17.40
CA GLY A 234 -0.75 -6.26 -17.68
C GLY A 234 0.13 -5.93 -16.48
N TRP A 235 -0.41 -6.06 -15.26
CA TRP A 235 0.37 -5.86 -14.04
C TRP A 235 1.52 -6.88 -13.98
N ARG A 236 2.74 -6.39 -13.79
CA ARG A 236 3.96 -7.19 -13.64
C ARG A 236 4.61 -6.84 -12.31
N GLY A 237 4.10 -7.42 -11.23
CA GLY A 237 4.60 -7.15 -9.89
C GLY A 237 6.01 -7.66 -9.61
N PRO A 238 6.45 -7.52 -8.34
CA PRO A 238 7.82 -7.87 -7.94
C PRO A 238 8.11 -9.39 -7.96
N VAL A 239 7.07 -10.21 -7.81
CA VAL A 239 7.16 -11.67 -7.77
C VAL A 239 6.63 -12.25 -9.09
N ALA A 240 7.42 -13.11 -9.74
CA ALA A 240 6.97 -13.88 -10.89
C ALA A 240 5.80 -14.79 -10.46
N GLY A 241 4.66 -14.69 -11.15
CA GLY A 241 3.48 -15.49 -10.80
C GLY A 241 2.80 -15.07 -9.49
N ALA A 242 2.91 -13.82 -9.03
CA ALA A 242 2.28 -13.36 -7.77
C ALA A 242 0.77 -13.65 -7.66
N ALA A 243 0.07 -13.83 -8.79
CA ALA A 243 -1.34 -14.20 -8.84
C ALA A 243 -1.60 -15.71 -8.57
N GLU A 244 -0.57 -16.54 -8.68
CA GLU A 244 -0.59 -17.99 -8.43
C GLU A 244 -0.17 -18.36 -7.01
N VAL A 245 0.40 -17.39 -6.27
CA VAL A 245 0.70 -17.55 -4.84
C VAL A 245 -0.64 -17.80 -4.13
N GLU A 246 -0.87 -19.03 -3.68
CA GLU A 246 -2.05 -19.35 -2.88
C GLU A 246 -2.01 -18.47 -1.62
N PRO A 247 -3.06 -17.70 -1.32
CA PRO A 247 -3.07 -16.90 -0.12
C PRO A 247 -2.91 -17.82 1.09
N ALA A 248 -1.92 -17.54 1.95
CA ALA A 248 -1.72 -18.19 3.24
C ALA A 248 -2.89 -17.99 4.25
N LEU A 249 -4.04 -17.49 3.78
CA LEU A 249 -5.28 -17.24 4.53
C LEU A 249 -6.01 -18.53 4.97
N ARG A 250 -5.45 -19.73 4.74
CA ARG A 250 -6.02 -21.01 5.19
C ARG A 250 -5.77 -21.36 6.68
N ARG A 251 -5.15 -20.49 7.48
CA ARG A 251 -4.99 -20.76 8.92
C ARG A 251 -5.67 -19.67 9.74
N GLY A 252 -6.97 -19.83 9.97
CA GLY A 252 -7.58 -19.29 11.17
C GLY A 252 -6.86 -19.88 12.41
N PRO A 253 -6.93 -19.21 13.58
CA PRO A 253 -6.43 -19.79 14.80
C PRO A 253 -7.14 -21.12 15.02
N GLY A 254 -6.40 -22.23 14.90
CA GLY A 254 -6.93 -23.54 15.26
C GLY A 254 -7.42 -23.48 16.71
N PRO A 255 -8.50 -24.20 17.06
CA PRO A 255 -8.91 -24.29 18.46
C PRO A 255 -7.72 -24.82 19.26
N GLY A 256 -7.28 -24.04 20.25
CA GLY A 256 -6.26 -24.49 21.19
C GLY A 256 -6.73 -25.79 21.86
N PRO A 257 -5.79 -26.67 22.26
CA PRO A 257 -6.16 -27.91 22.92
C PRO A 257 -6.94 -27.60 24.19
N ALA A 258 -8.06 -28.29 24.34
CA ALA A 258 -8.87 -28.33 25.55
C ALA A 258 -8.11 -28.95 26.73
#